data_AF-A0A6C0GEU4-F1
#
_entry.id   AF-A0A6C0GEU4-F1
#
_cell.length_a   1.000
_cell.length_b   1.000
_cell.length_c   1.000
_cell.angle_alpha   90.00
_cell.angle_beta   90.00
_cell.angle_gamma   90.00
#
_symmetry.space_group_name_H-M   'P 1'
#
loop_
_entity.id
_entity.type
_entity.pdbx_description
1 polymer ?
#
loop_
_entity_poly.entity_id
_entity_poly.type
_entity_poly.pdbx_seq_one_letter_code
_entity_poly.pdbx_strand_id
1 'polypeptide(L)'
;MKKALFLVLITFIGISVIGSTELMAQEAAPVSQEGTGWIDVALYISYIMCIIAALGAVIAPIFQAAGDPKSLVKSGLGLVAMLVLFLIGYMISDNEVRPTYIPFGVGEGGSKAIGGALIASYIMTIIAVIGIVYTEISNLVK
;
A
#
# COMPACT_ATOMS: atom_id res chain seq x y z
N MET A 1 -24.36 -5.02 -2.15
CA MET A 1 -23.29 -4.11 -1.68
C MET A 1 -23.02 -4.21 -0.17
N LYS A 2 -24.03 -4.36 0.70
CA LYS A 2 -23.86 -4.61 2.15
C LYS A 2 -22.84 -5.70 2.53
N LYS A 3 -22.75 -6.80 1.77
CA LYS A 3 -21.77 -7.88 1.98
C LYS A 3 -20.32 -7.46 1.69
N ALA A 4 -20.10 -6.57 0.73
CA ALA A 4 -18.77 -6.08 0.37
C ALA A 4 -18.27 -5.07 1.41
N LEU A 5 -19.14 -4.17 1.89
CA LEU A 5 -18.82 -3.25 2.98
C LEU A 5 -18.46 -4.00 4.27
N PHE A 6 -19.24 -5.02 4.62
CA PHE A 6 -18.99 -5.86 5.80
C PHE A 6 -17.68 -6.64 5.69
N LEU A 7 -17.37 -7.16 4.49
CA LEU A 7 -16.12 -7.87 4.23
C LEU A 7 -14.91 -6.93 4.29
N VAL A 8 -15.03 -5.71 3.75
CA VAL A 8 -13.98 -4.67 3.82
C VAL A 8 -13.73 -4.22 5.26
N LEU A 9 -14.78 -4.03 6.06
CA LEU A 9 -14.64 -3.69 7.48
C LEU A 9 -13.95 -4.80 8.28
N ILE A 10 -14.31 -6.06 8.02
CA ILE A 10 -13.67 -7.21 8.66
C ILE A 10 -12.19 -7.31 8.27
N THR A 11 -11.85 -7.13 6.99
CA THR A 11 -10.44 -7.15 6.58
C THR A 11 -9.66 -5.97 7.15
N PHE A 12 -10.24 -4.78 7.22
CA PHE A 12 -9.60 -3.61 7.81
C PHE A 12 -9.35 -3.77 9.31
N ILE A 13 -10.32 -4.31 10.05
CA ILE A 13 -10.19 -4.64 11.48
C ILE A 13 -9.17 -5.77 11.67
N GLY A 14 -9.22 -6.82 10.84
CA GLY A 14 -8.27 -7.93 10.89
C GLY A 14 -6.83 -7.48 10.67
N ILE A 15 -6.57 -6.65 9.66
CA ILE A 15 -5.25 -6.08 9.39
C ILE A 15 -4.80 -5.18 10.55
N SER A 16 -5.70 -4.39 11.13
CA SER A 16 -5.37 -3.50 12.26
C SER A 16 -5.00 -4.29 13.53
N VAL A 17 -5.69 -5.39 13.81
CA VAL A 17 -5.41 -6.24 14.97
C VAL A 17 -4.06 -6.94 14.81
N ILE A 18 -3.76 -7.50 13.64
CA ILE A 18 -2.47 -8.15 13.34
C ILE A 18 -1.32 -7.13 13.47
N GLY A 19 -1.47 -5.94 12.88
CA GLY A 19 -0.46 -4.88 13.00
C GLY A 19 -0.25 -4.41 14.43
N SER A 20 -1.29 -4.36 15.27
CA SER A 20 -1.17 -3.95 16.67
C SER A 20 -0.42 -4.97 17.54
N THR A 21 -0.55 -6.27 17.26
CA THR A 21 0.23 -7.30 17.94
C THR A 21 1.70 -7.31 17.54
N GLU A 22 2.01 -6.90 16.31
CA GLU A 22 3.38 -6.78 15.80
C GLU A 22 4.08 -5.51 16.31
N LEU A 23 3.35 -4.38 16.41
CA LEU A 23 3.82 -3.13 17.00
C LEU A 23 4.27 -3.29 18.46
N MET A 24 3.54 -4.10 19.24
CA MET A 24 3.87 -4.39 20.64
C MET A 24 5.08 -5.32 20.78
N ALA A 25 5.34 -6.18 19.78
CA ALA A 25 6.49 -7.10 19.79
C ALA A 25 7.81 -6.41 19.37
N GLN A 26 7.72 -5.34 18.58
CA GLN A 26 8.89 -4.63 18.05
C GLN A 26 9.54 -3.66 19.07
N GLU A 27 8.81 -3.25 20.12
CA GLU A 27 9.32 -2.30 21.13
C GLU A 27 10.29 -2.96 22.14
N ALA A 28 10.23 -4.27 22.33
CA ALA A 28 10.99 -4.98 23.38
C ALA A 28 12.31 -5.63 22.93
N ALA A 29 12.63 -5.65 21.63
CA ALA A 29 13.84 -6.28 21.14
C ALA A 29 14.91 -5.23 20.79
N PRO A 30 16.13 -5.28 21.37
CA PRO A 30 17.25 -4.61 20.72
C PRO A 30 17.37 -5.15 19.30
N VAL A 31 17.74 -4.29 18.34
CA VAL A 31 18.07 -4.67 16.94
C VAL A 31 19.39 -5.45 16.93
N SER A 32 19.49 -6.53 17.71
CA SER A 32 20.39 -7.62 17.42
C SER A 32 19.77 -8.37 16.25
N GLN A 33 20.55 -8.49 15.18
CA GLN A 33 20.33 -9.42 14.07
C GLN A 33 20.33 -10.86 14.61
N GLU A 34 19.33 -11.23 15.40
CA GLU A 34 18.98 -12.63 15.57
C GLU A 34 18.20 -13.01 14.32
N GLY A 35 18.83 -13.80 13.47
CA GLY A 35 18.18 -14.40 12.31
C GLY A 35 17.04 -15.30 12.75
N THR A 36 15.87 -14.72 12.98
CA THR A 36 14.63 -15.46 13.08
C THR A 36 14.19 -15.77 11.67
N GLY A 37 14.50 -16.97 11.18
CA GLY A 37 14.28 -17.36 9.77
C GLY A 37 12.85 -17.13 9.25
N TRP A 38 11.86 -16.91 10.12
CA TRP A 38 10.50 -16.53 9.76
C TRP A 38 10.39 -15.14 9.12
N ILE A 39 11.18 -14.17 9.56
CA ILE A 39 11.15 -12.80 9.02
C ILE A 39 11.73 -12.79 7.60
N ASP A 40 12.83 -13.51 7.38
CA ASP A 40 13.43 -13.65 6.05
C ASP A 40 12.48 -14.35 5.07
N VAL A 41 11.79 -15.40 5.52
CA VAL A 41 10.78 -16.09 4.73
C VAL A 41 9.60 -15.16 4.40
N ALA A 42 9.09 -14.40 5.38
CA ALA A 42 8.01 -13.45 5.19
C ALA A 42 8.40 -12.32 4.20
N LEU A 43 9.63 -11.82 4.29
CA LEU A 43 10.16 -10.83 3.35
C LEU A 43 10.30 -11.40 1.94
N TYR A 44 10.84 -12.61 1.80
CA TYR A 44 11.02 -13.24 0.50
C TYR A 44 9.68 -13.51 -0.20
N ILE A 45 8.68 -13.99 0.55
CA ILE A 45 7.31 -14.17 0.04
C ILE A 45 6.72 -12.82 -0.37
N SER A 46 6.89 -11.78 0.44
CA SER A 46 6.39 -10.44 0.15
C SER A 46 7.01 -9.86 -1.12
N TYR A 47 8.31 -10.06 -1.35
CA TYR A 47 8.95 -9.66 -2.61
C TYR A 47 8.39 -10.40 -3.82
N ILE A 48 8.17 -11.72 -3.72
CA ILE A 48 7.54 -12.50 -4.80
C ILE A 48 6.12 -12.00 -5.08
N MET A 49 5.30 -11.79 -4.05
CA MET A 49 3.95 -11.27 -4.21
C MET A 49 3.93 -9.87 -4.81
N CYS A 50 4.86 -9.01 -4.41
CA CYS A 50 4.99 -7.67 -4.97
C CYS A 50 5.30 -7.71 -6.47
N ILE A 51 6.20 -8.61 -6.90
CA ILE A 51 6.51 -8.83 -8.33
C ILE A 51 5.28 -9.34 -9.08
N ILE A 52 4.56 -10.33 -8.54
CA ILE A 52 3.34 -10.87 -9.16
C ILE A 52 2.27 -9.79 -9.27
N ALA A 53 2.08 -8.98 -8.23
CA ALA A 53 1.12 -7.87 -8.23
C ALA A 53 1.51 -6.80 -9.25
N ALA A 54 2.80 -6.44 -9.35
CA ALA A 54 3.29 -5.49 -10.33
C ALA A 54 3.08 -5.99 -11.77
N LEU A 55 3.36 -7.27 -12.03
CA LEU A 55 3.07 -7.90 -13.32
C LEU A 55 1.58 -7.89 -13.63
N GLY A 56 0.73 -8.27 -12.66
CA GLY A 56 -0.72 -8.24 -12.81
C GLY A 56 -1.26 -6.84 -13.11
N ALA A 57 -0.74 -5.82 -12.43
CA ALA A 57 -1.12 -4.42 -12.61
C ALA A 57 -0.80 -3.89 -14.02
N VAL A 58 0.20 -4.46 -14.71
CA VAL A 58 0.57 -4.10 -16.09
C VAL A 58 -0.16 -4.99 -17.11
N ILE A 59 -0.18 -6.30 -16.87
CA ILE A 59 -0.74 -7.29 -17.80
C ILE A 59 -2.26 -7.15 -17.91
N ALA A 60 -2.97 -6.93 -16.79
CA ALA A 60 -4.43 -6.81 -16.78
C ALA A 60 -4.98 -5.66 -17.66
N PRO A 61 -4.48 -4.41 -17.56
CA PRO A 61 -4.95 -3.33 -18.43
C PRO A 61 -4.55 -3.55 -19.90
N ILE A 62 -3.40 -4.19 -20.19
CA ILE A 62 -3.00 -4.51 -21.57
C ILE A 62 -3.98 -5.52 -22.20
N PHE A 63 -4.37 -6.57 -21.48
CA PHE A 63 -5.38 -7.51 -21.98
C PHE A 63 -6.75 -6.84 -22.20
N GLN A 64 -7.14 -5.91 -21.33
CA GLN A 64 -8.37 -5.13 -21.53
C GLN A 64 -8.28 -4.17 -22.72
N ALA A 65 -7.10 -3.61 -22.99
CA ALA A 65 -6.87 -2.72 -24.12
C ALA A 65 -7.02 -3.40 -25.49
N ALA A 66 -6.76 -4.71 -25.57
CA ALA A 66 -6.89 -5.48 -26.81
C ALA A 66 -8.34 -5.56 -27.31
N GLY A 67 -9.33 -5.46 -26.42
CA GLY A 67 -10.76 -5.45 -26.76
C GLY A 67 -11.35 -4.04 -26.89
N ASP A 68 -10.88 -3.08 -26.09
CA ASP A 68 -11.28 -1.67 -26.19
C ASP A 68 -10.10 -0.75 -25.83
N PRO A 69 -9.44 -0.11 -26.81
CA PRO A 69 -8.29 0.76 -26.55
C PRO A 69 -8.66 2.02 -25.75
N LYS A 70 -9.95 2.41 -25.68
CA LYS A 70 -10.38 3.51 -24.80
C LYS A 70 -10.36 3.12 -23.33
N SER A 71 -10.46 1.83 -23.01
CA SER A 71 -10.33 1.35 -21.62
C SER A 71 -8.93 1.59 -21.07
N LEU A 72 -7.90 1.54 -21.93
CA LEU A 72 -6.51 1.77 -21.56
C LEU A 72 -6.24 3.22 -21.13
N VAL A 73 -6.96 4.17 -21.71
CA VAL A 73 -6.87 5.58 -21.30
C VAL A 73 -7.42 5.78 -19.88
N LYS A 74 -8.50 5.07 -19.52
CA LYS A 74 -9.08 5.16 -18.17
C LYS A 74 -8.19 4.50 -17.11
N SER A 75 -7.63 3.32 -17.41
CA SER A 75 -6.68 2.66 -16.49
C SER A 75 -5.36 3.42 -16.39
N GLY A 76 -4.86 3.95 -17.50
CA GLY A 76 -3.68 4.82 -17.55
C GLY A 76 -3.86 6.10 -16.75
N LEU A 77 -5.05 6.71 -16.78
CA LEU A 77 -5.35 7.90 -15.97
C LEU A 77 -5.27 7.60 -14.47
N GLY A 78 -5.72 6.43 -14.02
CA GLY A 78 -5.57 5.98 -12.64
C GLY A 78 -4.11 5.82 -12.23
N LEU A 79 -3.28 5.24 -13.11
CA LEU A 79 -1.84 5.09 -12.88
C LEU A 79 -1.13 6.45 -12.80
N VAL A 80 -1.45 7.38 -13.70
CA VAL A 80 -0.91 8.74 -13.69
C VAL A 80 -1.32 9.47 -12.41
N ALA A 81 -2.58 9.37 -11.99
CA ALA A 81 -3.05 9.97 -10.74
C ALA A 81 -2.31 9.42 -9.53
N MET A 82 -2.05 8.10 -9.49
CA MET A 82 -1.29 7.46 -8.42
C MET A 82 0.17 7.95 -8.40
N LEU A 83 0.78 8.12 -9.57
CA LEU A 83 2.15 8.58 -9.71
C LEU A 83 2.30 10.05 -9.27
N VAL A 84 1.34 10.91 -9.63
CA VAL A 84 1.27 12.29 -9.13
C VAL A 84 1.13 12.32 -7.61
N LEU A 85 0.27 11.47 -7.03
CA LEU A 85 0.09 11.38 -5.59
C LEU A 85 1.37 10.92 -4.87
N PHE A 86 2.05 9.93 -5.43
CA PHE A 86 3.36 9.48 -4.94
C PHE A 86 4.39 10.60 -4.98
N LEU A 87 4.46 11.39 -6.06
CA LEU A 87 5.38 12.51 -6.15
C LEU A 87 5.07 13.60 -5.10
N ILE A 88 3.79 13.90 -4.87
CA ILE A 88 3.38 14.82 -3.79
C ILE A 88 3.83 14.28 -2.43
N GLY A 89 3.57 12.99 -2.16
CA GLY A 89 4.02 12.33 -0.93
C GLY A 89 5.54 12.36 -0.81
N TYR A 90 6.27 12.11 -1.89
CA TYR A 90 7.73 12.15 -1.93
C TYR A 90 8.27 13.53 -1.61
N MET A 91 7.65 14.61 -2.10
CA MET A 91 8.10 15.99 -1.80
C MET A 91 7.85 16.39 -0.35
N ILE A 92 6.78 15.88 0.27
CA ILE A 92 6.43 16.12 1.68
C ILE A 92 7.26 15.24 2.62
N SER A 93 7.68 14.06 2.15
CA SER A 93 8.45 13.08 2.92
C SER A 93 9.82 13.63 3.32
N ASP A 94 10.17 13.39 4.58
CA ASP A 94 11.46 13.78 5.16
C ASP A 94 12.58 12.85 4.68
N ASN A 95 13.82 13.34 4.69
CA ASN A 95 15.02 12.55 4.36
C ASN A 95 15.71 11.97 5.61
N GLU A 96 15.06 12.03 6.77
CA GLU A 96 15.60 11.51 8.04
C GLU A 96 15.94 10.02 7.93
N VAL A 97 17.23 9.69 8.11
CA VAL A 97 17.72 8.31 8.19
C VAL A 97 17.88 7.95 9.66
N ARG A 98 16.93 7.17 10.19
CA ARG A 98 17.02 6.66 11.56
C ARG A 98 18.18 5.67 11.68
N PRO A 99 18.87 5.58 12.84
CA PRO A 99 19.93 4.60 13.05
C PRO A 99 19.51 3.15 12.73
N THR A 100 18.22 2.84 12.91
CA THR A 100 17.59 1.56 12.57
C THR A 100 17.60 1.27 11.06
N TYR A 101 17.73 2.27 10.19
CA TYR A 101 17.71 2.12 8.72
C TYR A 101 19.10 1.85 8.11
N ILE A 102 20.16 2.18 8.85
CA ILE A 102 21.55 2.01 8.42
C ILE A 102 21.90 0.53 8.11
N PRO A 103 21.51 -0.46 8.92
CA PRO A 103 21.78 -1.88 8.63
C PRO A 103 21.08 -2.39 7.37
N PHE A 104 20.01 -1.74 6.94
CA PHE A 104 19.23 -2.11 5.75
C PHE A 104 19.71 -1.39 4.46
N GLY A 105 20.77 -0.57 4.55
CA GLY A 105 21.29 0.19 3.41
C GLY A 105 20.32 1.27 2.91
N VAL A 106 19.32 1.65 3.71
CA VAL A 106 18.34 2.67 3.34
C VAL A 106 18.94 4.05 3.62
N GLY A 107 19.47 4.68 2.57
CA GLY A 107 19.93 6.07 2.62
C GLY A 107 18.78 7.08 2.53
N GLU A 108 19.13 8.37 2.50
CA GLU A 108 18.19 9.50 2.45
C GLU A 108 17.13 9.36 1.34
N GLY A 109 17.55 8.97 0.14
CA GLY A 109 16.64 8.77 -1.00
C GLY A 109 15.66 7.60 -0.80
N GLY A 110 16.11 6.53 -0.14
CA GLY A 110 15.27 5.38 0.18
C GLY A 110 14.24 5.71 1.26
N SER A 111 14.66 6.41 2.32
CA SER A 111 13.76 6.89 3.38
C SER A 111 12.65 7.79 2.82
N LYS A 112 13.05 8.72 1.94
CA LYS A 112 12.10 9.63 1.29
C LYS A 112 11.11 8.90 0.38
N ALA A 113 11.57 7.89 -0.37
CA ALA A 113 10.72 7.06 -1.22
C ALA A 113 9.70 6.23 -0.41
N ILE A 114 10.14 5.62 0.69
CA ILE A 114 9.27 4.85 1.59
C ILE A 114 8.23 5.78 2.22
N GLY A 115 8.64 6.92 2.78
CA GLY A 115 7.72 7.89 3.37
C GLY A 115 6.73 8.46 2.34
N GLY A 116 7.18 8.71 1.10
CA GLY A 116 6.30 9.14 0.02
C GLY A 116 5.26 8.08 -0.37
N ALA A 117 5.65 6.81 -0.41
CA ALA A 117 4.73 5.69 -0.65
C ALA A 117 3.72 5.51 0.48
N LEU A 118 4.14 5.70 1.73
CA LEU A 118 3.26 5.65 2.91
C LEU A 118 2.22 6.78 2.87
N ILE A 119 2.66 8.03 2.64
CA ILE A 119 1.75 9.18 2.51
C ILE A 119 0.73 8.96 1.40
N ALA A 120 1.18 8.50 0.22
CA ALA A 120 0.29 8.22 -0.90
C ALA A 120 -0.73 7.13 -0.57
N SER A 121 -0.30 6.08 0.15
CA SER A 121 -1.18 4.99 0.60
C SER A 121 -2.23 5.50 1.59
N TYR A 122 -1.84 6.31 2.58
CA TYR A 122 -2.78 6.88 3.56
C TYR A 122 -3.83 7.78 2.92
N ILE A 123 -3.42 8.64 1.97
CA ILE A 123 -4.37 9.50 1.24
C ILE A 123 -5.34 8.63 0.43
N MET A 124 -4.85 7.62 -0.28
CA MET A 124 -5.71 6.70 -1.03
C MET A 124 -6.69 5.94 -0.14
N THR A 125 -6.24 5.50 1.04
CA THR A 125 -7.11 4.85 2.03
C THR A 125 -8.23 5.78 2.48
N ILE A 126 -7.94 7.04 2.81
CA ILE A 126 -8.96 8.02 3.22
C ILE A 126 -9.96 8.26 2.09
N ILE A 127 -9.49 8.47 0.86
CA ILE A 127 -10.33 8.65 -0.32
C ILE A 127 -11.23 7.42 -0.54
N ALA A 128 -10.68 6.21 -0.41
CA ALA A 128 -11.43 4.97 -0.55
C ALA A 128 -12.53 4.85 0.51
N VAL A 129 -12.23 5.13 1.78
CA VAL A 129 -13.21 5.11 2.87
C VAL A 129 -14.33 6.12 2.62
N ILE A 130 -14.00 7.36 2.25
CA ILE A 130 -14.99 8.40 1.92
C ILE A 130 -15.87 7.96 0.74
N GLY A 131 -15.25 7.42 -0.33
CA GLY A 131 -15.97 6.95 -1.51
C GLY A 131 -16.95 5.83 -1.18
N ILE A 132 -16.57 4.91 -0.30
CA ILE A 132 -17.43 3.84 0.20
C ILE A 132 -18.61 4.42 0.99
N VAL A 133 -18.35 5.31 1.96
CA VAL A 133 -19.40 5.94 2.77
C VAL A 133 -20.40 6.72 1.91
N TYR A 134 -19.90 7.51 0.95
CA TYR A 134 -20.75 8.25 0.01
C TYR A 134 -21.62 7.31 -0.83
N THR A 135 -21.04 6.22 -1.33
CA THR A 135 -21.77 5.23 -2.13
C THR A 135 -22.88 4.57 -1.32
N GLU A 136 -22.63 4.21 -0.05
CA GLU A 136 -23.65 3.65 0.84
C GLU A 136 -24.78 4.65 1.12
N ILE A 137 -24.47 5.92 1.43
CA ILE A 137 -25.50 6.95 1.67
C ILE A 137 -26.33 7.20 0.40
N SER A 138 -25.68 7.35 -0.75
CA SER A 138 -26.38 7.62 -2.02
C SER A 138 -27.30 6.48 -2.46
N ASN A 139 -26.97 5.23 -2.09
CA ASN A 139 -27.79 4.05 -2.35
C ASN A 139 -28.91 3.85 -1.32
N LEU A 140 -28.86 4.52 -0.17
CA LEU A 140 -29.94 4.51 0.85
C LEU A 140 -30.97 5.61 0.61
N VAL A 141 -30.59 6.68 -0.09
CA VAL A 141 -31.46 7.81 -0.43
C VAL A 141 -32.22 7.59 -1.75
N LYS A 142 -31.80 6.61 -2.57
CA LYS A 142 -32.56 6.10 -3.72
C LYS A 142 -33.40 4.90 -3.33
#